data_AF-A0A7C5XY26-F1
#
_entry.id   AF-A0A7C5XY26-F1
#
_cell.length_a   1.000
_cell.length_b   1.000
_cell.length_c   1.000
_cell.angle_alpha   90.00
_cell.angle_beta   90.00
_cell.angle_gamma   90.00
#
_symmetry.space_group_name_H-M   'P 1'
#
loop_
_entity.id
_entity.type
_entity.pdbx_description
1 polymer ?
#
loop_
_entity_poly.entity_id
_entity_poly.type
_entity_poly.pdbx_seq_one_letter_code
_entity_poly.pdbx_strand_id
1 'polypeptide(L)'
;MIRGTLEQLHLGDLLQWLKMGGMTGRLTLWGEGRERRIDFMEGRIIFVSSMVPSERLASFMATRGILPVDELRNCLTTSLFQRRPLT
;
A
#
# COMPACT_ATOMS: atom_id res chain seq x y z
N MET A 1 0.85 14.32 16.49
CA MET A 1 0.88 12.98 15.87
C MET A 1 0.01 12.06 16.72
N ILE A 2 -1.08 11.51 16.17
CA ILE A 2 -1.98 10.59 16.88
C ILE A 2 -1.43 9.16 16.71
N ARG A 3 -1.46 8.36 17.78
CA ARG A 3 -1.01 6.95 17.78
C ARG A 3 -2.03 6.12 18.56
N GLY A 4 -2.18 4.85 18.20
CA GLY A 4 -3.09 3.90 18.85
C GLY A 4 -2.83 2.47 18.40
N THR A 5 -3.60 1.52 18.92
CA THR A 5 -3.55 0.09 18.56
C THR A 5 -4.85 -0.32 17.86
N LEU A 6 -4.77 -1.33 16.99
CA LEU A 6 -5.93 -1.87 16.24
C LEU A 6 -6.57 -3.09 16.94
N GLU A 7 -6.32 -3.30 18.25
CA GLU A 7 -6.88 -4.44 18.98
C GLU A 7 -8.40 -4.33 19.18
N GLN A 8 -8.89 -3.10 19.39
CA GLN A 8 -10.32 -2.82 19.63
C GLN A 8 -11.01 -2.18 18.41
N LEU A 9 -10.24 -1.72 17.43
CA LEU A 9 -10.72 -1.06 16.23
C LEU A 9 -10.23 -1.85 15.02
N HIS A 10 -11.14 -2.42 14.24
CA HIS A 10 -10.74 -3.09 13.02
C HIS A 10 -10.19 -2.06 12.01
N LEU A 11 -9.18 -2.47 11.23
CA LEU A 11 -8.58 -1.61 10.21
C LEU A 11 -9.64 -1.08 9.22
N GLY A 12 -10.63 -1.90 8.87
CA GLY A 12 -11.74 -1.48 7.99
C GLY A 12 -12.51 -0.29 8.54
N ASP A 13 -12.84 -0.31 9.83
CA ASP A 13 -13.59 0.76 10.49
C ASP A 13 -12.78 2.06 10.54
N LEU A 14 -11.47 1.96 10.82
CA LEU A 14 -10.56 3.10 10.76
C LEU A 14 -10.54 3.71 9.35
N LEU A 15 -10.38 2.88 8.32
CA LEU A 15 -10.35 3.35 6.93
C LEU A 15 -11.67 4.00 6.53
N GLN A 16 -12.81 3.45 6.99
CA GLN A 16 -14.11 4.05 6.77
C GLN A 16 -14.24 5.41 7.44
N TRP A 17 -13.78 5.54 8.69
CA TRP A 17 -13.82 6.81 9.40
C TRP A 17 -12.96 7.88 8.72
N LEU A 18 -11.74 7.51 8.29
CA LEU A 18 -10.86 8.41 7.52
C LEU A 18 -11.51 8.88 6.22
N LYS A 19 -12.22 7.97 5.53
CA LYS A 19 -12.99 8.28 4.32
C LYS A 19 -14.14 9.23 4.60
N MET A 20 -14.98 8.92 5.59
CA MET A 20 -16.15 9.74 5.94
C MET A 20 -15.78 11.15 6.40
N GLY A 21 -14.65 11.28 7.10
CA GLY A 21 -14.14 12.58 7.53
C GLY A 21 -13.48 13.40 6.43
N GLY A 22 -13.24 12.84 5.24
CA GLY A 22 -12.47 13.52 4.19
C GLY A 22 -11.02 13.78 4.60
N MET A 23 -10.42 12.89 5.39
CA MET A 23 -9.09 13.11 5.97
C MET A 23 -7.99 13.14 4.90
N THR A 24 -7.05 14.07 5.05
CA THR A 24 -5.82 14.16 4.24
C THR A 24 -4.61 13.94 5.14
N GLY A 25 -3.68 13.07 4.73
CA GLY A 25 -2.48 12.76 5.51
C GLY A 25 -2.00 11.33 5.34
N ARG A 26 -1.14 10.87 6.25
CA ARG A 26 -0.53 9.53 6.21
C ARG A 26 -0.94 8.70 7.42
N LEU A 27 -1.47 7.51 7.17
CA LEU A 27 -1.59 6.44 8.16
C LEU A 27 -0.35 5.54 8.05
N THR A 28 0.40 5.45 9.14
CA THR A 28 1.49 4.48 9.27
C THR A 28 1.03 3.33 10.15
N LEU A 29 1.04 2.12 9.60
CA LEU A 29 0.75 0.88 10.32
C LEU A 29 2.06 0.18 10.63
N TRP A 30 2.26 -0.18 11.89
CA TRP A 30 3.42 -0.93 12.35
C TRP A 30 2.98 -2.18 13.10
N GLY A 31 3.57 -3.31 12.75
CA GLY A 31 3.30 -4.60 13.39
C GLY A 31 4.34 -5.64 12.96
N GLU A 32 4.70 -6.55 13.86
CA GLU A 32 5.72 -7.60 13.62
C GLU A 32 7.07 -7.03 13.12
N GLY A 33 7.43 -5.81 13.55
CA GLY A 33 8.65 -5.13 13.08
C GLY A 33 8.62 -4.72 11.61
N ARG A 34 7.44 -4.59 11.00
CA ARG A 34 7.24 -4.17 9.61
C ARG A 34 6.34 -2.94 9.55
N GLU A 35 6.64 -2.05 8.60
CA GLU A 35 5.90 -0.80 8.38
C GLU A 35 5.15 -0.82 7.04
N ARG A 36 3.91 -0.32 7.06
CA ARG A 36 3.08 -0.02 5.89
C ARG A 36 2.58 1.42 5.99
N ARG A 37 2.51 2.12 4.86
CA ARG A 37 2.05 3.51 4.78
C ARG A 37 0.91 3.61 3.79
N ILE A 38 -0.13 4.34 4.18
CA ILE A 38 -1.29 4.64 3.35
C ILE A 38 -1.45 6.16 3.37
N ASP A 39 -1.36 6.79 2.20
CA ASP A 39 -1.53 8.22 2.02
C ASP A 39 -2.94 8.52 1.52
N PHE A 40 -3.58 9.49 2.15
CA PHE A 40 -4.94 9.92 1.89
C PHE A 40 -4.98 11.38 1.42
N MET A 41 -5.90 11.65 0.50
CA MET A 41 -6.30 12.99 0.11
C MET A 41 -7.82 13.04 0.03
N GLU A 42 -8.44 13.90 0.83
CA GLU A 42 -9.90 14.04 0.91
C GLU A 42 -10.61 12.70 1.17
N GLY A 43 -10.05 11.89 2.08
CA GLY A 43 -10.58 10.58 2.45
C GLY A 43 -10.34 9.48 1.41
N ARG A 44 -9.68 9.76 0.29
CA ARG A 44 -9.32 8.77 -0.74
C ARG A 44 -7.87 8.32 -0.57
N ILE A 45 -7.63 7.03 -0.72
CA ILE A 45 -6.27 6.48 -0.78
C ILE A 45 -5.65 6.88 -2.12
N ILE A 46 -4.54 7.61 -2.07
CA ILE A 46 -3.79 8.06 -3.26
C ILE A 46 -2.47 7.32 -3.44
N PHE A 47 -1.92 6.74 -2.36
CA PHE A 47 -0.69 5.98 -2.43
C PHE A 47 -0.60 4.98 -1.28
N VAL A 48 -0.01 3.81 -1.55
CA VAL A 48 0.26 2.77 -0.56
C VAL A 48 1.67 2.25 -0.76
N SER A 49 2.39 2.07 0.34
CA SER A 49 3.71 1.43 0.32
C SER A 49 3.91 0.51 1.51
N SER A 50 4.76 -0.50 1.31
CA SER A 50 5.10 -1.47 2.34
C SER A 50 6.59 -1.77 2.33
N MET A 51 7.15 -1.96 3.53
CA MET A 51 8.50 -2.50 3.69
C MET A 51 8.55 -4.02 3.49
N VAL A 52 7.40 -4.70 3.41
CA VAL A 52 7.32 -6.14 3.20
C VAL A 52 7.46 -6.47 1.71
N PRO A 53 8.51 -7.19 1.28
CA PRO A 53 8.76 -7.42 -0.14
C PRO A 53 7.65 -8.18 -0.87
N SER A 54 6.96 -9.10 -0.19
CA SER A 54 5.86 -9.89 -0.77
C SER A 54 4.60 -9.08 -1.03
N GLU A 55 4.44 -7.92 -0.39
CA GLU A 55 3.29 -7.03 -0.57
C GLU A 55 3.47 -6.03 -1.71
N ARG A 56 4.67 -5.93 -2.28
CA ARG A 56 4.92 -5.07 -3.44
C ARG A 56 4.10 -5.57 -4.62
N LEU A 57 3.55 -4.65 -5.41
CA LEU A 57 2.61 -4.96 -6.50
C LEU A 57 3.08 -6.10 -7.40
N ALA A 58 4.33 -6.08 -7.88
CA ALA A 58 4.84 -7.15 -8.73
C ALA A 58 4.95 -8.50 -8.00
N SER A 59 5.43 -8.51 -6.75
CA SER A 59 5.47 -9.73 -5.92
C SER A 59 4.07 -10.28 -5.68
N PHE A 60 3.10 -9.41 -5.43
CA PHE A 60 1.69 -9.75 -5.26
C PHE A 60 1.12 -10.38 -6.54
N MET A 61 1.37 -9.78 -7.70
CA MET A 61 0.90 -10.31 -8.99
C MET A 61 1.50 -11.67 -9.31
N ALA A 62 2.80 -11.84 -9.06
CA ALA A 62 3.49 -13.13 -9.25
C ALA A 62 2.93 -14.22 -8.34
N THR A 63 2.78 -13.94 -7.04
CA THR A 63 2.28 -14.91 -6.05
C THR A 63 0.81 -15.29 -6.27
N ARG A 64 0.02 -14.38 -6.86
CA ARG A 64 -1.37 -14.64 -7.24
C ARG A 64 -1.53 -15.27 -8.62
N GLY A 65 -0.45 -15.47 -9.37
CA GLY A 65 -0.50 -15.98 -10.74
C GLY A 65 -1.19 -15.06 -11.74
N ILE A 66 -1.27 -13.75 -11.44
CA ILE A 66 -1.91 -12.76 -12.32
C ILE A 66 -1.07 -12.52 -13.58
N LEU A 67 0.26 -12.50 -13.43
CA LEU A 67 1.21 -12.39 -14.53
C LEU A 67 2.40 -13.34 -14.29
N PRO A 68 2.99 -13.92 -15.35
CA PRO A 68 4.25 -14.65 -15.27
C PRO A 68 5.37 -13.78 -14.69
N VAL A 69 6.29 -14.41 -13.95
CA VAL A 69 7.39 -13.70 -13.29
C VAL A 69 8.28 -12.97 -14.30
N ASP A 70 8.51 -13.56 -15.47
CA ASP A 70 9.37 -12.95 -16.50
C ASP A 70 8.72 -11.74 -17.17
N GLU A 71 7.40 -11.77 -17.38
CA GLU A 71 6.66 -10.60 -17.85
C GLU A 71 6.71 -9.46 -16.82
N LEU A 72 6.51 -9.78 -15.54
CA LEU A 72 6.63 -8.80 -14.46
C LEU A 72 8.02 -8.17 -14.38
N ARG A 73 9.08 -8.98 -14.57
CA ARG A 73 10.46 -8.47 -14.64
C ARG A 73 10.66 -7.49 -15.79
N ASN A 74 10.09 -7.78 -16.96
CA ASN A 74 10.15 -6.88 -18.10
C ASN A 74 9.40 -5.58 -17.83
N CYS A 75 8.17 -5.65 -17.31
CA CYS A 75 7.38 -4.46 -16.97
C CYS A 75 8.08 -3.59 -15.92
N LEU A 76 8.66 -4.20 -14.88
CA LEU A 76 9.44 -3.49 -13.87
C LEU A 76 10.68 -2.81 -14.47
N THR A 77 11.40 -3.51 -15.34
CA THR A 77 12.56 -2.96 -16.06
C THR A 77 12.14 -1.70 -16.84
N THR A 78 11.07 -1.79 -17.63
CA THR A 78 10.54 -0.65 -18.39
C THR A 78 10.11 0.51 -17.47
N SER A 79 9.38 0.22 -16.40
CA SER A 79 8.94 1.21 -15.40
C SER A 79 10.12 1.98 -14.78
N LEU A 80 11.19 1.26 -14.40
CA LEU A 80 12.40 1.85 -13.83
C LEU A 80 13.15 2.72 -14.82
N PHE A 81 13.34 2.26 -16.06
CA PHE A 81 13.99 3.05 -17.12
C PHE A 81 13.21 4.32 -17.46
N GLN A 82 11.88 4.24 -17.50
CA GLN A 82 11.01 5.37 -17.81
C GLN A 82 10.73 6.29 -16.61
N ARG A 83 11.15 5.90 -15.40
CA ARG A 83 10.82 6.58 -14.13
C ARG A 83 9.31 6.79 -13.96
N ARG A 84 8.51 5.81 -14.35
CA ARG A 84 7.05 5.82 -14.23
C ARG A 84 6.59 4.69 -13.30
N PRO A 85 5.50 4.86 -12.54
CA PRO A 85 4.92 3.77 -11.77
C PRO A 85 4.59 2.56 -12.67
N LEU A 86 4.62 1.36 -12.09
CA LEU A 86 4.11 0.17 -12.75
C LEU A 86 2.58 0.31 -12.90
N THR A 87 2.12 0.58 -14.12
CA THR A 87 0.70 0.77 -14.49
C THR A 87 0.31 -0.19 -15.60
#